data_AF-D3FS46-F1
#
_entry.id   AF-D3FS46-F1
#
_cell.length_a   1.000
_cell.length_b   1.000
_cell.length_c   1.000
_cell.angle_alpha   90.00
_cell.angle_beta   90.00
_cell.angle_gamma   90.00
#
_symmetry.space_group_name_H-M   'P 1'
#
loop_
_entity.id
_entity.type
_entity.pdbx_description
1 polymer ?
#
loop_
_entity_poly.entity_id
_entity_poly.type
_entity_poly.pdbx_seq_one_letter_code
_entity_poly.pdbx_strand_id
1 'polypeptide(L)'
;MKGDLVCLRRLEKRDLHSFYQAIENKEIRYMTGTKKQFTYEDVVQFYDKAADDSTRHDFAICLLNDQCIGDLAILEIDEGNKKAAFSIALHDPKYFNKGYGREAVQLALDYAFHKLNLNRLQLEVYSHNKRGLKAYEGSCVKPCLLTEYIQMKSLWEF
;
A
#
# COMPACT_ATOMS: atom_id res chain seq x y z
N MET A 1 9.32 -10.88 -4.94
CA MET A 1 10.48 -9.96 -4.87
C MET A 1 10.98 -9.98 -3.44
N LYS A 2 12.30 -9.96 -3.22
CA LYS A 2 12.90 -10.14 -1.89
C LYS A 2 13.91 -9.03 -1.64
N GLY A 3 13.80 -8.36 -0.50
CA GLY A 3 14.81 -7.46 0.05
C GLY A 3 15.54 -8.10 1.24
N ASP A 4 16.19 -7.26 2.03
CA ASP A 4 16.97 -7.63 3.22
C ASP A 4 16.09 -7.80 4.48
N LEU A 5 14.96 -7.10 4.57
CA LEU A 5 14.05 -7.15 5.73
C LEU A 5 12.68 -7.78 5.39
N VAL A 6 12.16 -7.52 4.19
CA VAL A 6 10.85 -7.98 3.74
C VAL A 6 10.89 -8.62 2.35
N CYS A 7 9.86 -9.39 2.04
CA CYS A 7 9.57 -9.84 0.69
C CYS A 7 8.16 -9.40 0.28
N LEU A 8 8.01 -9.09 -1.01
CA LEU A 8 6.72 -8.89 -1.66
C LEU A 8 6.38 -10.14 -2.46
N ARG A 9 5.25 -10.76 -2.16
CA ARG A 9 4.67 -11.85 -2.95
C ARG A 9 3.25 -11.51 -3.34
N ARG A 10 2.69 -12.22 -4.32
CA ARG A 10 1.27 -12.07 -4.68
C ARG A 10 0.42 -12.25 -3.42
N LEU A 11 -0.56 -11.36 -3.26
CA LEU A 11 -1.55 -11.46 -2.20
C LEU A 11 -2.35 -12.76 -2.41
N GLU A 12 -2.55 -13.52 -1.34
CA GLU A 12 -3.31 -14.78 -1.37
C GLU A 12 -4.48 -14.71 -0.39
N LYS A 13 -5.47 -15.60 -0.56
CA LYS A 13 -6.63 -15.66 0.35
C LYS A 13 -6.26 -15.82 1.83
N ARG A 14 -5.13 -16.47 2.14
CA ARG A 14 -4.62 -16.63 3.51
C ARG A 14 -4.22 -15.31 4.18
N ASP A 15 -3.91 -14.28 3.41
CA ASP A 15 -3.48 -12.97 3.92
C ASP A 15 -4.66 -12.07 4.31
N LEU A 16 -5.86 -12.36 3.80
CA LEU A 16 -7.05 -11.53 3.98
C LEU A 16 -7.45 -11.38 5.45
N HIS A 17 -7.14 -12.37 6.29
CA HIS A 17 -7.37 -12.25 7.71
C HIS A 17 -6.55 -11.12 8.35
N SER A 18 -5.29 -10.96 7.93
CA SER A 18 -4.42 -9.89 8.42
C SER A 18 -4.90 -8.52 7.93
N PHE A 19 -5.32 -8.44 6.66
CA PHE A 19 -5.91 -7.23 6.09
C PHE A 19 -7.20 -6.83 6.83
N TYR A 20 -8.09 -7.80 7.10
CA TYR A 20 -9.33 -7.57 7.85
C TYR A 20 -9.07 -7.01 9.25
N GLN A 21 -8.10 -7.57 9.98
CA GLN A 21 -7.72 -7.03 11.29
C GLN A 21 -7.17 -5.60 11.19
N ALA A 22 -6.43 -5.28 10.13
CA ALA A 22 -5.88 -3.95 9.92
C ALA A 22 -6.96 -2.91 9.66
N ILE A 23 -7.99 -3.23 8.87
CA ILE A 23 -9.11 -2.32 8.60
C ILE A 23 -10.05 -2.16 9.81
N GLU A 24 -10.01 -3.05 10.80
CA GLU A 24 -10.71 -2.85 12.09
C GLU A 24 -9.90 -2.00 13.07
N ASN A 25 -8.57 -1.96 12.92
CA ASN A 25 -7.69 -1.21 13.81
C ASN A 25 -7.89 0.31 13.64
N LYS A 26 -8.35 0.99 14.70
CA LYS A 26 -8.65 2.42 14.70
C LYS A 26 -7.47 3.32 14.31
N GLU A 27 -6.24 2.97 14.72
CA GLU A 27 -5.04 3.74 14.38
C GLU A 27 -4.74 3.62 12.89
N ILE A 28 -4.85 2.42 12.33
CA ILE A 28 -4.60 2.17 10.90
C ILE A 28 -5.68 2.85 10.06
N ARG A 29 -6.96 2.69 10.41
CA ARG A 29 -8.07 3.39 9.76
C ARG A 29 -7.91 4.89 9.74
N TYR A 30 -7.41 5.47 10.84
CA TYR A 30 -7.14 6.91 10.90
C TYR A 30 -6.04 7.30 9.91
N MET A 31 -4.97 6.51 9.80
CA MET A 31 -3.85 6.77 8.88
C MET A 31 -4.18 6.55 7.40
N THR A 32 -5.14 5.67 7.10
CA THR A 32 -5.59 5.34 5.72
C THR A 32 -6.87 6.07 5.33
N GLY A 33 -7.53 6.78 6.25
CA GLY A 33 -8.81 7.45 6.00
C GLY A 33 -10.01 6.50 5.82
N THR A 34 -9.89 5.25 6.24
CA THR A 34 -10.93 4.22 6.05
C THR A 34 -12.13 4.46 6.98
N LYS A 35 -13.16 5.15 6.49
CA LYS A 35 -14.38 5.50 7.26
C LYS A 35 -15.46 4.40 7.25
N LYS A 36 -15.52 3.60 6.18
CA LYS A 36 -16.49 2.50 6.05
C LYS A 36 -16.08 1.31 6.92
N GLN A 37 -17.06 0.63 7.52
CA GLN A 37 -16.87 -0.68 8.12
C GLN A 37 -17.11 -1.74 7.05
N PHE A 38 -16.23 -2.71 6.97
CA PHE A 38 -16.33 -3.83 6.03
C PHE A 38 -16.48 -5.12 6.84
N THR A 39 -17.29 -6.05 6.37
CA THR A 39 -17.27 -7.42 6.90
C THR A 39 -16.10 -8.20 6.30
N TYR A 40 -15.82 -9.38 6.84
CA TYR A 40 -14.82 -10.26 6.25
C TYR A 40 -15.24 -10.69 4.85
N GLU A 41 -16.53 -10.93 4.63
CA GLU A 41 -17.10 -11.26 3.32
C GLU A 41 -16.89 -10.11 2.31
N ASP A 42 -17.03 -8.85 2.73
CA ASP A 42 -16.74 -7.69 1.86
C ASP A 42 -15.28 -7.69 1.42
N VAL A 43 -14.34 -8.03 2.31
CA VAL A 43 -12.91 -8.13 2.00
C VAL A 43 -12.65 -9.26 1.01
N VAL A 44 -13.28 -10.42 1.19
CA VAL A 44 -13.14 -11.56 0.27
C VAL A 44 -13.70 -11.19 -1.11
N GLN A 45 -14.87 -10.56 -1.18
CA GLN A 45 -15.45 -10.11 -2.45
C GLN A 45 -14.59 -9.06 -3.14
N PHE A 46 -14.02 -8.13 -2.38
CA PHE A 46 -13.08 -7.15 -2.92
C PHE A 46 -11.84 -7.85 -3.49
N TYR A 47 -11.27 -8.81 -2.75
CA TYR A 47 -10.12 -9.59 -3.22
C TYR A 47 -10.42 -10.36 -4.50
N ASP A 48 -11.56 -11.06 -4.58
CA ASP A 48 -11.90 -11.85 -5.77
C ASP A 48 -12.07 -10.93 -7.00
N LYS A 49 -12.72 -9.77 -6.85
CA LYS A 49 -12.80 -8.75 -7.92
C LYS A 49 -11.44 -8.18 -8.30
N ALA A 50 -10.60 -7.92 -7.30
CA ALA A 50 -9.27 -7.39 -7.47
C ALA A 50 -8.35 -8.34 -8.22
N ALA A 51 -8.49 -9.65 -7.98
CA ALA A 51 -7.69 -10.69 -8.62
C ALA A 51 -7.94 -10.78 -10.13
N ASP A 52 -9.14 -10.41 -10.59
CA ASP A 52 -9.54 -10.43 -12.01
C ASP A 52 -9.22 -9.12 -12.76
N ASP A 53 -8.80 -8.06 -12.05
CA ASP A 53 -8.53 -6.75 -12.64
C ASP A 53 -7.07 -6.66 -13.14
N SER A 54 -6.90 -6.56 -14.45
CA SER A 54 -5.58 -6.49 -15.09
C SER A 54 -4.87 -5.16 -14.90
N THR A 55 -5.57 -4.12 -14.40
CA THR A 55 -4.98 -2.80 -14.13
C THR A 55 -4.39 -2.67 -12.73
N ARG A 56 -4.29 -3.79 -12.01
CA ARG A 56 -3.75 -3.83 -10.65
C ARG A 56 -2.90 -5.05 -10.35
N HIS A 57 -1.97 -4.87 -9.42
CA HIS A 57 -1.12 -5.91 -8.86
C HIS A 57 -1.07 -5.75 -7.35
N ASP A 58 -1.71 -6.70 -6.65
CA ASP A 58 -1.72 -6.74 -5.19
C ASP A 58 -0.65 -7.68 -4.63
N PHE A 59 0.02 -7.21 -3.57
CA PHE A 59 1.11 -7.90 -2.90
C PHE A 59 0.88 -7.96 -1.39
N ALA A 60 1.23 -9.09 -0.80
CA ALA A 60 1.48 -9.19 0.63
C ALA A 60 2.90 -8.70 0.93
N ILE A 61 3.05 -7.88 1.98
CA ILE A 61 4.34 -7.54 2.58
C ILE A 61 4.61 -8.57 3.67
N CYS A 62 5.63 -9.40 3.47
CA CYS A 62 5.97 -10.46 4.40
C CYS A 62 7.36 -10.24 5.00
N LEU A 63 7.56 -10.66 6.24
CA LEU A 63 8.89 -10.87 6.80
C LEU A 63 9.58 -12.05 6.08
N LEU A 64 10.89 -12.17 6.24
CA LEU A 64 11.67 -13.25 5.60
C LEU A 64 11.25 -14.67 6.02
N ASN A 65 10.47 -14.81 7.09
CA ASN A 65 9.87 -16.06 7.56
C ASN A 65 8.45 -16.32 7.00
N ASP A 66 8.04 -15.61 5.93
CA ASP A 66 6.72 -15.67 5.28
C ASP A 66 5.54 -15.13 6.12
N GLN A 67 5.81 -14.51 7.27
CA GLN A 67 4.76 -13.85 8.04
C GLN A 67 4.29 -12.58 7.33
N CYS A 68 3.01 -12.53 6.92
CA CYS A 68 2.38 -11.31 6.41
C CYS A 68 2.28 -10.25 7.50
N ILE A 69 2.73 -9.03 7.19
CA ILE A 69 2.76 -7.88 8.08
C ILE A 69 2.10 -6.62 7.48
N GLY A 70 1.63 -6.71 6.23
CA GLY A 70 1.07 -5.60 5.49
C GLY A 70 0.69 -5.98 4.08
N ASP A 71 0.19 -5.01 3.35
CA ASP A 71 -0.17 -5.11 1.94
C ASP A 71 0.34 -3.90 1.15
N LEU A 72 0.53 -4.13 -0.14
CA LEU A 72 0.88 -3.11 -1.11
C LEU A 72 0.15 -3.41 -2.42
N ALA A 73 -0.46 -2.40 -3.02
CA ALA A 73 -1.06 -2.51 -4.34
C ALA A 73 -0.45 -1.49 -5.28
N ILE A 74 -0.18 -1.90 -6.52
CA ILE A 74 -0.04 -0.99 -7.66
C ILE A 74 -1.37 -1.06 -8.40
N LEU A 75 -2.05 0.05 -8.58
CA LEU A 75 -3.42 0.13 -9.09
C LEU A 75 -3.55 1.25 -10.13
N GLU A 76 -4.67 1.23 -10.85
CA GLU A 76 -4.96 2.21 -11.91
C GLU A 76 -3.82 2.31 -12.94
N ILE A 77 -3.29 1.14 -13.33
CA ILE A 77 -2.22 1.07 -14.33
C ILE A 77 -2.77 1.57 -15.67
N ASP A 78 -2.14 2.62 -16.16
CA ASP A 78 -2.38 3.22 -17.46
C ASP A 78 -1.13 3.00 -18.30
N GLU A 79 -1.15 1.91 -19.09
CA GLU A 79 -0.03 1.51 -19.94
C GLU A 79 0.28 2.56 -21.02
N GLY A 80 -0.74 3.26 -21.53
CA GLY A 80 -0.59 4.30 -22.55
C GLY A 80 0.20 5.49 -22.03
N ASN A 81 -0.08 5.92 -20.79
CA ASN A 81 0.64 7.01 -20.13
C ASN A 81 1.82 6.52 -19.26
N LYS A 82 2.07 5.21 -19.21
CA LYS A 82 3.09 4.55 -18.40
C LYS A 82 3.08 4.99 -16.93
N LYS A 83 1.88 5.13 -16.35
CA LYS A 83 1.69 5.57 -14.96
C LYS A 83 0.85 4.57 -14.17
N ALA A 84 0.98 4.61 -12.85
CA ALA A 84 0.08 3.94 -11.93
C ALA A 84 0.02 4.68 -10.59
N ALA A 85 -1.01 4.39 -9.80
CA ALA A 85 -1.07 4.71 -8.39
C ALA A 85 -0.55 3.53 -7.55
N PHE A 86 -0.17 3.78 -6.29
CA PHE A 86 0.07 2.70 -5.34
C PHE A 86 -0.44 3.03 -3.94
N SER A 87 -0.79 1.98 -3.21
CA SER A 87 -1.15 2.02 -1.80
C SER A 87 -0.26 1.06 -1.01
N ILE A 88 -0.05 1.38 0.27
CA ILE A 88 0.71 0.54 1.19
C ILE A 88 0.14 0.68 2.60
N ALA A 89 -0.02 -0.44 3.30
CA ALA A 89 -0.35 -0.47 4.71
C ALA A 89 0.47 -1.55 5.44
N LEU A 90 0.85 -1.22 6.68
CA LEU A 90 1.38 -2.20 7.62
C LEU A 90 0.29 -2.45 8.66
N HIS A 91 0.01 -3.72 8.95
CA HIS A 91 -1.17 -4.17 9.68
C HIS A 91 -1.06 -4.08 11.20
N ASP A 92 0.13 -3.82 11.74
CA ASP A 92 0.35 -3.78 13.19
C ASP A 92 1.41 -2.72 13.54
N PRO A 93 1.12 -1.83 14.52
CA PRO A 93 2.06 -0.82 14.97
C PRO A 93 3.43 -1.33 15.41
N LYS A 94 3.54 -2.59 15.86
CA LYS A 94 4.83 -3.19 16.22
C LYS A 94 5.80 -3.30 15.04
N TYR A 95 5.33 -3.15 13.81
CA TYR A 95 6.16 -3.17 12.60
C TYR A 95 6.53 -1.77 12.10
N PHE A 96 6.00 -0.71 12.70
CA PHE A 96 6.29 0.65 12.30
C PHE A 96 7.71 1.07 12.70
N ASN A 97 8.28 2.02 11.97
CA ASN A 97 9.60 2.62 12.24
C ASN A 97 10.77 1.61 12.28
N LYS A 98 10.61 0.44 11.67
CA LYS A 98 11.64 -0.62 11.56
C LYS A 98 12.28 -0.77 10.18
N GLY A 99 11.94 0.13 9.24
CA GLY A 99 12.44 0.09 7.87
C GLY A 99 11.60 -0.75 6.89
N TYR A 100 10.70 -1.62 7.37
CA TYR A 100 9.89 -2.50 6.53
C TYR A 100 9.09 -1.77 5.44
N GLY A 101 8.39 -0.69 5.80
CA GLY A 101 7.63 0.09 4.83
C GLY A 101 8.52 0.76 3.77
N ARG A 102 9.72 1.20 4.15
CA ARG A 102 10.68 1.82 3.23
C ARG A 102 11.16 0.82 2.19
N GLU A 103 11.57 -0.37 2.65
CA GLU A 103 12.04 -1.42 1.74
C GLU A 103 10.92 -1.97 0.87
N ALA A 104 9.70 -2.13 1.41
CA ALA A 104 8.53 -2.50 0.62
C ALA A 104 8.26 -1.50 -0.52
N VAL A 105 8.36 -0.19 -0.25
CA VAL A 105 8.25 0.85 -1.28
C VAL A 105 9.36 0.71 -2.32
N GLN A 106 10.62 0.50 -1.91
CA GLN A 106 11.73 0.30 -2.86
C GLN A 106 11.49 -0.88 -3.80
N LEU A 107 11.06 -2.03 -3.26
CA LEU A 107 10.72 -3.21 -4.07
C LEU A 107 9.56 -2.94 -5.03
N ALA A 108 8.56 -2.15 -4.61
CA ALA A 108 7.45 -1.76 -5.48
C ALA A 108 7.88 -0.81 -6.61
N LEU A 109 8.79 0.13 -6.33
CA LEU A 109 9.38 1.00 -7.35
C LEU A 109 10.17 0.20 -8.38
N ASP A 110 10.98 -0.75 -7.92
CA ASP A 110 11.74 -1.63 -8.81
C ASP A 110 10.79 -2.44 -9.71
N TYR A 111 9.69 -2.95 -9.16
CA TYR A 111 8.66 -3.64 -9.94
C TYR A 111 8.01 -2.71 -10.98
N ALA A 112 7.55 -1.54 -10.56
CA ALA A 112 6.86 -0.60 -11.44
C ALA A 112 7.73 -0.15 -12.61
N PHE A 113 8.99 0.23 -12.35
CA PHE A 113 9.86 0.76 -13.39
C PHE A 113 10.54 -0.30 -14.23
N HIS A 114 10.93 -1.46 -13.65
CA HIS A 114 11.69 -2.47 -14.40
C HIS A 114 10.85 -3.64 -14.90
N LYS A 115 9.75 -4.00 -14.20
CA LYS A 115 8.87 -5.10 -14.63
C LYS A 115 7.67 -4.61 -15.42
N LEU A 116 7.02 -3.53 -14.99
CA LEU A 116 5.88 -2.95 -15.68
C LEU A 116 6.28 -1.88 -16.72
N ASN A 117 7.55 -1.48 -16.77
CA ASN A 117 8.06 -0.45 -17.69
C ASN A 117 7.29 0.89 -17.59
N LEU A 118 6.81 1.21 -16.37
CA LEU A 118 6.19 2.49 -16.08
C LEU A 118 7.27 3.57 -15.99
N ASN A 119 6.89 4.84 -16.13
CA ASN A 119 7.76 5.99 -15.94
C ASN A 119 7.36 6.85 -14.74
N ARG A 120 6.18 6.59 -14.16
CA ARG A 120 5.62 7.35 -13.05
C ARG A 120 4.82 6.44 -12.12
N LEU A 121 5.08 6.58 -10.84
CA LEU A 121 4.28 5.96 -9.78
C LEU A 121 3.84 7.06 -8.81
N GLN A 122 2.54 7.09 -8.50
CA GLN A 122 1.91 8.14 -7.68
C GLN A 122 1.34 7.54 -6.39
N LEU A 123 1.37 8.31 -5.32
CA LEU A 123 0.72 7.95 -4.07
C LEU A 123 0.04 9.16 -3.46
N GLU A 124 -1.02 8.88 -2.73
CA GLU A 124 -1.70 9.84 -1.89
C GLU A 124 -1.42 9.50 -0.43
N VAL A 125 -1.05 10.52 0.35
CA VAL A 125 -0.82 10.37 1.78
C VAL A 125 -1.48 11.52 2.51
N TYR A 126 -2.21 11.18 3.58
CA TYR A 126 -2.78 12.20 4.45
C TYR A 126 -1.66 13.00 5.10
N SER A 127 -1.80 14.33 5.09
CA SER A 127 -0.81 15.25 5.65
C SER A 127 -0.48 14.99 7.14
N HIS A 128 -1.40 14.40 7.91
CA HIS A 128 -1.16 14.01 9.31
C HIS A 128 -0.38 12.69 9.46
N ASN A 129 -0.27 11.87 8.40
CA ASN A 129 0.51 10.63 8.40
C ASN A 129 1.99 10.92 8.18
N LYS A 130 2.62 11.56 9.18
CA LYS A 130 4.06 11.92 9.18
C LYS A 130 4.96 10.70 8.96
N ARG A 131 4.52 9.50 9.35
CA ARG A 131 5.27 8.25 9.14
C ARG A 131 5.31 7.87 7.67
N GLY A 132 4.15 7.88 7.00
CA GLY A 132 4.05 7.63 5.57
C GLY A 132 4.95 8.58 4.79
N LEU A 133 4.83 9.89 5.06
CA LEU A 133 5.67 10.92 4.44
C LEU A 133 7.16 10.62 4.54
N LYS A 134 7.68 10.30 5.73
CA LYS A 134 9.09 9.94 5.90
C LYS A 134 9.51 8.69 5.11
N ALA A 135 8.64 7.68 5.03
CA ALA A 135 8.92 6.46 4.29
C ALA A 135 9.02 6.74 2.78
N TYR A 136 8.15 7.61 2.25
CA TYR A 136 8.13 7.98 0.84
C TYR A 136 9.27 8.92 0.47
N GLU A 137 9.51 9.98 1.24
CA GLU A 137 10.63 10.92 1.00
C GLU A 137 11.98 10.21 1.00
N GLY A 138 12.18 9.24 1.90
CA GLY A 138 13.42 8.45 1.97
C GLY A 138 13.60 7.41 0.86
N SER A 139 12.57 7.20 0.02
CA SER A 139 12.54 6.15 -1.03
C SER A 139 12.33 6.71 -2.44
N CYS A 140 11.73 7.90 -2.58
CA CYS A 140 11.42 8.50 -3.88
C CYS A 140 12.67 9.16 -4.49
N VAL A 141 13.26 8.49 -5.48
CA VAL A 141 14.14 9.12 -6.47
C VAL A 141 13.26 9.62 -7.63
N LYS A 142 13.68 10.68 -8.32
CA LYS A 142 12.96 11.58 -9.26
C LYS A 142 11.80 11.07 -10.15
N PRO A 143 11.63 9.80 -10.59
CA PRO A 143 10.38 9.38 -11.26
C PRO A 143 9.20 9.04 -10.33
N CYS A 144 9.41 8.92 -9.01
CA CYS A 144 8.33 8.74 -8.06
C CYS A 144 7.81 10.10 -7.58
N LEU A 145 6.70 10.57 -8.15
CA LEU A 145 6.08 11.83 -7.74
C LEU A 145 5.12 11.54 -6.59
N LEU A 146 5.52 11.94 -5.37
CA LEU A 146 4.57 12.26 -4.31
C LEU A 146 3.69 13.39 -4.83
N THR A 147 2.52 13.04 -5.39
CA THR A 147 1.78 14.01 -6.22
C THR A 147 0.79 14.81 -5.37
N GLU A 148 0.21 14.24 -4.30
CA GLU A 148 -0.80 14.95 -3.52
C GLU A 148 -0.73 14.71 -2.00
N TYR A 149 -0.70 15.83 -1.26
CA TYR A 149 -1.05 15.88 0.15
C TYR A 149 -2.55 16.10 0.23
N ILE A 150 -3.30 15.09 0.67
CA ILE A 150 -4.70 15.32 1.05
C ILE A 150 -4.68 16.06 2.39
N GLN A 151 -4.81 17.39 2.35
CA GLN A 151 -5.31 18.17 3.48
C GLN A 151 -6.83 17.92 3.53
N MET A 152 -7.27 17.03 4.42
CA MET A 152 -8.64 17.10 4.88
C MET A 152 -8.73 18.37 5.74
N LYS A 153 -8.99 19.53 5.12
CA LYS A 153 -9.57 20.65 5.87
C LYS A 153 -10.79 20.06 6.57
N SER A 154 -10.87 20.29 7.87
CA SER A 154 -12.00 19.97 8.72
C SER A 154 -13.31 20.35 8.02
N LEU A 155 -13.94 19.39 7.35
CA LEU A 155 -15.37 19.46 7.06
C LEU A 155 -16.06 18.81 8.26
N TRP A 156 -15.96 19.50 9.39
CA TRP A 156 -16.77 19.31 10.59
C TRP A 156 -17.54 20.62 10.80
N GLU A 157 -18.62 20.77 10.04
CA GLU A 157 -19.83 21.42 10.53
C GLU A 157 -20.98 20.46 10.22
N PHE A 158 -21.21 19.53 11.15
CA PHE A 158 -22.52 19.03 11.56
C PHE A 158 -22.40 18.57 13.01
#